data_AF-A0A5C5UHN9-F1
#
_entry.id   AF-A0A5C5UHN9-F1
#
_cell.length_a   1.000
_cell.length_b   1.000
_cell.length_c   1.000
_cell.angle_alpha   90.00
_cell.angle_beta   90.00
_cell.angle_gamma   90.00
#
_symmetry.space_group_name_H-M   'P 1'
#
loop_
_entity.id
_entity.type
_entity.pdbx_description
1 polymer ?
#
loop_
_entity_poly.entity_id
_entity_poly.type
_entity_poly.pdbx_seq_one_letter_code
_entity_poly.pdbx_strand_id
1 'polypeptide(L)'
;MDDYGKYAKLPTALEQLRNFDAALKKEGLSLDAGISFMWTDNEMAYTVTPYDVIVFGHIGSDGIHYGLLSDFGTVPDLENAFVVCLSPTDYGDHIKLVAKNAAEFVDLLYTMKSAVAVSNFLLMSEQAHYQKFLKYSKESEGEYPEYEAVTNRVIEKMKDSLGCQTIEDVYQYVEVEVKEERAKQTVLATHDGLGVVPINNTTGQQERFQVEKDVAVDLEQAEAFFARAPIESRLAFIRDAQFFYHTEDDPGLKRMILKEMRKLNLMEESDRLERG
;
A
#
# COMPACT_ATOMS: atom_id res chain seq x y z
N MET A 1 -3.47 -20.22 0.95
CA MET A 1 -4.28 -20.03 2.18
C MET A 1 -4.25 -18.54 2.39
N ASP A 2 -5.40 -17.88 2.47
CA ASP A 2 -5.40 -16.41 2.53
C ASP A 2 -4.57 -15.93 3.74
N ASP A 3 -3.45 -15.26 3.49
CA ASP A 3 -2.51 -14.78 4.50
C ASP A 3 -2.80 -13.31 4.83
N TYR A 4 -3.79 -13.09 5.69
CA TYR A 4 -4.08 -11.76 6.24
C TYR A 4 -3.36 -11.55 7.57
N GLY A 5 -2.29 -12.30 7.84
CA GLY A 5 -1.64 -12.25 9.14
C GLY A 5 -2.60 -12.59 10.29
N LYS A 6 -2.58 -11.78 11.36
CA LYS A 6 -3.41 -12.01 12.55
C LYS A 6 -4.90 -11.74 12.34
N TYR A 7 -5.27 -11.19 11.19
CA TYR A 7 -6.64 -10.83 10.87
C TYR A 7 -7.40 -12.05 10.35
N ALA A 8 -8.59 -12.27 10.91
CA ALA A 8 -9.39 -13.45 10.57
C ALA A 8 -10.04 -13.40 9.18
N LYS A 9 -10.19 -12.19 8.62
CA LYS A 9 -10.92 -11.96 7.37
C LYS A 9 -10.40 -10.75 6.62
N LEU A 10 -10.70 -10.75 5.33
CA LEU A 10 -10.50 -9.61 4.43
C LEU A 10 -11.54 -8.51 4.77
N PRO A 11 -11.25 -7.22 4.47
CA PRO A 11 -12.27 -6.18 4.49
C PRO A 11 -13.52 -6.57 3.70
N THR A 12 -14.69 -6.24 4.23
CA THR A 12 -16.01 -6.48 3.65
C THR A 12 -16.09 -5.93 2.25
N ALA A 13 -15.59 -4.70 2.01
CA ALA A 13 -15.58 -4.10 0.68
C ALA A 13 -14.74 -4.93 -0.33
N LEU A 14 -13.60 -5.47 0.10
CA LEU A 14 -12.77 -6.32 -0.77
C LEU A 14 -13.37 -7.72 -0.92
N GLU A 15 -14.05 -8.28 0.08
CA GLU A 15 -14.81 -9.53 -0.06
C GLU A 15 -15.95 -9.37 -1.06
N GLN A 16 -16.67 -8.25 -1.00
CA GLN A 16 -17.70 -7.89 -1.97
C GLN A 16 -17.12 -7.75 -3.38
N LEU A 17 -15.98 -7.05 -3.54
CA LEU A 17 -15.29 -6.94 -4.82
C LEU A 17 -14.84 -8.32 -5.34
N ARG A 18 -14.36 -9.22 -4.47
CA ARG A 18 -13.92 -10.57 -4.84
C ARG A 18 -15.09 -11.43 -5.31
N ASN A 19 -16.20 -11.37 -4.58
CA ASN A 19 -17.45 -12.04 -4.94
C ASN A 19 -18.02 -11.48 -6.25
N PHE A 20 -17.91 -10.17 -6.46
CA PHE A 20 -18.29 -9.51 -7.70
C PHE A 20 -17.44 -9.99 -8.89
N ASP A 21 -16.11 -10.07 -8.75
CA ASP A 21 -15.24 -10.63 -9.80
C ASP A 21 -15.58 -12.10 -10.12
N ALA A 22 -15.85 -12.90 -9.09
CA ALA A 22 -16.30 -14.28 -9.27
C ALA A 22 -17.67 -14.38 -9.99
N ALA A 23 -18.56 -13.41 -9.79
CA ALA A 23 -19.83 -13.31 -10.52
C ALA A 23 -19.61 -12.88 -11.98
N LEU A 24 -18.77 -11.87 -12.23
CA LEU A 24 -18.39 -11.42 -13.58
C LEU A 24 -17.83 -12.58 -14.43
N LYS A 25 -16.98 -13.43 -13.84
CA LYS A 25 -16.37 -14.58 -14.53
C LYS A 25 -17.39 -15.57 -15.07
N LYS A 26 -18.55 -15.71 -14.41
CA LYS A 26 -19.67 -16.55 -14.91
C LYS A 26 -20.33 -15.98 -16.16
N GLU A 27 -20.18 -14.68 -16.40
CA GLU A 27 -20.70 -13.97 -17.57
C GLU A 27 -19.63 -13.76 -18.66
N GLY A 28 -18.41 -14.32 -18.49
CA GLY A 28 -17.30 -14.12 -19.42
C GLY A 28 -16.60 -12.76 -19.28
N LEU A 29 -16.78 -12.07 -18.14
CA LEU A 29 -16.12 -10.82 -17.78
C LEU A 29 -15.15 -11.04 -16.60
N SER A 30 -14.30 -10.08 -16.28
CA SER A 30 -13.52 -10.07 -15.04
C SER A 30 -13.03 -8.66 -14.72
N LEU A 31 -12.59 -8.44 -13.47
CA LEU A 31 -11.91 -7.20 -13.09
C LEU A 31 -10.57 -7.03 -13.83
N ASP A 32 -9.88 -8.12 -14.13
CA ASP A 32 -8.63 -8.09 -14.91
C ASP A 32 -8.88 -7.55 -16.32
N ALA A 33 -9.79 -8.20 -17.07
CA ALA A 33 -10.11 -7.77 -18.43
C ALA A 33 -10.81 -6.41 -18.50
N GLY A 34 -11.52 -5.99 -17.46
CA GLY A 34 -12.29 -4.75 -17.46
C GLY A 34 -11.53 -3.53 -16.94
N ILE A 35 -10.78 -3.69 -15.85
CA ILE A 35 -10.11 -2.59 -15.14
C ILE A 35 -8.67 -2.93 -14.73
N SER A 36 -8.06 -3.98 -15.31
CA SER A 36 -6.68 -4.40 -15.05
C SER A 36 -6.37 -4.69 -13.57
N PHE A 37 -7.34 -5.23 -12.83
CA PHE A 37 -7.17 -5.59 -11.43
C PHE A 37 -7.23 -7.11 -11.25
N MET A 38 -6.15 -7.69 -10.73
CA MET A 38 -6.03 -9.12 -10.43
C MET A 38 -5.88 -9.36 -8.93
N TRP A 39 -6.57 -10.38 -8.41
CA TRP A 39 -6.42 -10.82 -7.03
C TRP A 39 -5.09 -11.54 -6.83
N THR A 40 -4.42 -11.26 -5.71
CA THR A 40 -3.22 -11.98 -5.27
C THR A 40 -3.15 -12.02 -3.75
N ASP A 41 -2.09 -12.61 -3.21
CA ASP A 41 -1.77 -12.64 -1.79
C ASP A 41 -0.32 -12.15 -1.55
N ASN A 42 0.18 -12.36 -0.32
CA ASN A 42 1.52 -11.92 0.07
C ASN A 42 2.65 -12.64 -0.68
N GLU A 43 2.40 -13.66 -1.52
CA GLU A 43 3.43 -14.23 -2.41
C GLU A 43 3.92 -13.19 -3.45
N MET A 44 3.13 -12.15 -3.72
CA MET A 44 3.52 -11.03 -4.59
C MET A 44 4.35 -9.95 -3.86
N ALA A 45 4.55 -10.06 -2.56
CA ALA A 45 5.33 -9.08 -1.81
C ALA A 45 6.81 -9.13 -2.24
N TYR A 46 7.32 -8.00 -2.72
CA TYR A 46 8.75 -7.84 -3.03
C TYR A 46 9.49 -7.38 -1.78
N THR A 47 10.81 -7.38 -1.83
CA THR A 47 11.68 -6.97 -0.71
C THR A 47 11.41 -5.55 -0.23
N VAL A 48 10.93 -4.68 -1.13
CA VAL A 48 10.49 -3.30 -0.84
C VAL A 48 9.04 -3.15 -0.40
N THR A 49 8.24 -4.20 -0.47
CA THR A 49 6.88 -4.15 0.08
C THR A 49 6.98 -4.02 1.60
N PRO A 50 6.53 -2.90 2.21
CA PRO A 50 6.69 -2.69 3.64
C PRO A 50 6.20 -3.88 4.45
N TYR A 51 6.97 -4.30 5.45
CA TYR A 51 6.69 -5.56 6.13
C TYR A 51 5.30 -5.63 6.76
N ASP A 52 4.68 -4.49 7.04
CA ASP A 52 3.33 -4.38 7.60
C ASP A 52 2.22 -4.10 6.58
N VAL A 53 2.51 -4.29 5.30
CA VAL A 53 1.51 -4.24 4.21
C VAL A 53 1.02 -5.64 3.91
N ILE A 54 -0.31 -5.83 3.85
CA ILE A 54 -0.95 -7.08 3.48
C ILE A 54 -1.42 -6.97 2.03
N VAL A 55 -0.77 -7.68 1.11
CA VAL A 55 -1.05 -7.59 -0.33
C VAL A 55 -2.36 -8.30 -0.65
N PHE A 56 -3.17 -7.69 -1.52
CA PHE A 56 -4.45 -8.29 -1.95
C PHE A 56 -4.73 -8.19 -3.45
N GLY A 57 -4.01 -7.34 -4.19
CA GLY A 57 -4.25 -7.17 -5.61
C GLY A 57 -3.04 -6.64 -6.37
N HIS A 58 -3.01 -6.83 -7.69
CA HIS A 58 -1.94 -6.36 -8.56
C HIS A 58 -2.46 -6.05 -9.97
N ILE A 59 -1.63 -5.40 -10.78
CA ILE A 59 -1.98 -5.03 -12.17
C ILE A 59 -1.33 -5.92 -13.22
N GLY A 60 -0.51 -6.89 -12.81
CA GLY A 60 0.16 -7.86 -13.69
C GLY A 60 1.35 -7.33 -14.49
N SER A 61 1.75 -6.07 -14.28
CA SER A 61 2.94 -5.46 -14.88
C SER A 61 3.90 -4.99 -13.78
N ASP A 62 5.21 -5.13 -14.05
CA ASP A 62 6.31 -4.52 -13.27
C ASP A 62 6.32 -4.83 -11.76
N GLY A 63 5.61 -5.88 -11.35
CA GLY A 63 5.44 -6.21 -9.94
C GLY A 63 4.54 -5.24 -9.17
N ILE A 64 3.85 -4.32 -9.84
CA ILE A 64 3.01 -3.30 -9.20
C ILE A 64 1.80 -3.94 -8.51
N HIS A 65 1.62 -3.62 -7.24
CA HIS A 65 0.59 -4.23 -6.39
C HIS A 65 -0.04 -3.25 -5.39
N TYR A 66 -1.13 -3.69 -4.77
CA TYR A 66 -1.88 -2.99 -3.74
C TYR A 66 -1.94 -3.82 -2.47
N GLY A 67 -1.90 -3.13 -1.33
CA GLY A 67 -2.02 -3.76 -0.04
C GLY A 67 -2.68 -2.89 1.01
N LEU A 68 -3.09 -3.52 2.09
CA LEU A 68 -3.66 -2.89 3.28
C LEU A 68 -2.52 -2.59 4.26
N LEU A 69 -2.42 -1.35 4.69
CA LEU A 69 -1.46 -0.92 5.71
C LEU A 69 -1.95 -1.35 7.09
N SER A 70 -1.35 -2.39 7.66
CA SER A 70 -1.77 -2.95 8.95
C SER A 70 -1.18 -2.24 10.17
N ASP A 71 -0.24 -1.32 9.95
CA ASP A 71 0.51 -0.61 11.00
C ASP A 71 1.17 -1.56 12.00
N PHE A 72 1.96 -2.51 11.50
CA PHE A 72 2.54 -3.61 12.26
C PHE A 72 1.47 -4.38 13.07
N GLY A 73 0.35 -4.65 12.39
CA GLY A 73 -0.84 -5.25 12.98
C GLY A 73 -1.61 -4.38 13.98
N THR A 74 -1.27 -3.12 14.21
CA THR A 74 -1.98 -2.32 15.22
C THR A 74 -3.35 -1.82 14.78
N VAL A 75 -3.65 -1.83 13.47
CA VAL A 75 -4.99 -1.53 12.97
C VAL A 75 -5.99 -2.53 13.58
N PRO A 76 -7.05 -2.09 14.28
CA PRO A 76 -8.00 -3.01 14.91
C PRO A 76 -8.86 -3.80 13.90
N ASP A 77 -9.17 -3.16 12.78
CA ASP A 77 -10.02 -3.70 11.71
C ASP A 77 -9.49 -3.25 10.36
N LEU A 78 -9.13 -4.22 9.51
CA LEU A 78 -8.60 -3.95 8.16
C LEU A 78 -9.60 -3.19 7.27
N GLU A 79 -10.89 -3.17 7.61
CA GLU A 79 -11.85 -2.29 6.92
C GLU A 79 -11.40 -0.83 6.96
N ASN A 80 -10.67 -0.41 8.00
CA ASN A 80 -10.18 0.96 8.17
C ASN A 80 -8.69 1.12 7.83
N ALA A 81 -8.04 0.07 7.33
CA ALA A 81 -6.64 0.15 6.93
C ALA A 81 -6.50 0.97 5.65
N PHE A 82 -5.55 1.89 5.61
CA PHE A 82 -5.20 2.60 4.38
C PHE A 82 -4.79 1.62 3.29
N VAL A 83 -5.10 1.95 2.04
CA VAL A 83 -4.61 1.19 0.89
C VAL A 83 -3.37 1.87 0.33
N VAL A 84 -2.32 1.08 0.17
CA VAL A 84 -1.06 1.48 -0.45
C VAL A 84 -0.95 0.88 -1.84
N CYS A 85 -0.39 1.63 -2.78
CA CYS A 85 0.08 1.17 -4.08
C CYS A 85 1.61 1.13 -4.06
N LEU A 86 2.17 0.08 -4.68
CA LEU A 86 3.61 -0.15 -4.69
C LEU A 86 4.10 -0.50 -6.09
N SER A 87 5.29 -0.01 -6.44
CA SER A 87 6.00 -0.31 -7.68
C SER A 87 7.46 -0.65 -7.39
N PRO A 88 7.84 -1.94 -7.37
CA PRO A 88 9.22 -2.35 -7.07
C PRO A 88 10.28 -1.73 -7.99
N THR A 89 9.88 -1.26 -9.17
CA THR A 89 10.79 -0.66 -10.16
C THR A 89 10.99 0.86 -9.98
N ASP A 90 10.17 1.53 -9.18
CA ASP A 90 10.22 3.00 -9.00
C ASP A 90 11.09 3.40 -7.80
N TYR A 91 12.39 3.09 -7.89
CA TYR A 91 13.36 3.30 -6.80
C TYR A 91 13.30 4.71 -6.19
N GLY A 92 12.99 4.78 -4.90
CA GLY A 92 12.89 6.05 -4.15
C GLY A 92 11.49 6.70 -4.10
N ASP A 93 10.55 6.27 -4.95
CA ASP A 93 9.15 6.75 -4.99
C ASP A 93 8.17 5.57 -5.14
N HIS A 94 8.59 4.38 -4.73
CA HIS A 94 7.94 3.11 -5.00
C HIS A 94 6.69 2.83 -4.15
N ILE A 95 6.30 3.73 -3.24
CA ILE A 95 5.19 3.52 -2.30
C ILE A 95 4.32 4.78 -2.25
N LYS A 96 3.00 4.58 -2.27
CA LYS A 96 2.04 5.67 -2.12
C LYS A 96 0.75 5.23 -1.47
N LEU A 97 0.21 6.04 -0.56
CA LEU A 97 -1.16 5.90 -0.07
C LEU A 97 -2.12 6.33 -1.18
N VAL A 98 -3.07 5.45 -1.53
CA VAL A 98 -4.05 5.71 -2.60
C VAL A 98 -5.48 5.79 -2.11
N ALA A 99 -5.80 5.23 -0.93
CA ALA A 99 -7.12 5.36 -0.34
C ALA A 99 -7.08 5.29 1.20
N LYS A 100 -8.07 5.88 1.87
CA LYS A 100 -8.20 5.84 3.34
C LYS A 100 -8.64 4.47 3.85
N ASN A 101 -9.31 3.68 3.02
CA ASN A 101 -9.83 2.37 3.37
C ASN A 101 -10.14 1.53 2.13
N ALA A 102 -10.49 0.26 2.37
CA ALA A 102 -10.88 -0.70 1.34
C ALA A 102 -12.09 -0.24 0.50
N ALA A 103 -13.13 0.33 1.12
CA ALA A 103 -14.32 0.77 0.41
C ALA A 103 -14.01 1.93 -0.55
N GLU A 104 -13.28 2.93 -0.09
CA GLU A 104 -12.90 4.07 -0.93
C GLU A 104 -11.87 3.69 -2.01
N PHE A 105 -11.08 2.63 -1.80
CA PHE A 105 -10.27 2.06 -2.89
C PHE A 105 -11.15 1.46 -4.00
N VAL A 106 -12.28 0.83 -3.67
CA VAL A 106 -13.24 0.35 -4.67
C VAL A 106 -13.87 1.53 -5.43
N ASP A 107 -14.19 2.62 -4.74
CA ASP A 107 -14.66 3.87 -5.36
C ASP A 107 -13.60 4.50 -6.27
N LEU A 108 -12.33 4.43 -5.87
CA LEU A 108 -11.22 4.91 -6.67
C LEU A 108 -11.03 4.08 -7.94
N LEU A 109 -11.08 2.75 -7.86
CA LEU A 109 -11.05 1.86 -9.03
C LEU A 109 -12.23 2.14 -9.97
N TYR A 110 -13.42 2.35 -9.43
CA TYR A 110 -14.61 2.72 -10.20
C TYR A 110 -14.44 4.07 -10.89
N THR A 111 -13.89 5.07 -10.19
CA THR A 111 -13.67 6.42 -10.71
C THR A 111 -12.65 6.42 -11.84
N MET A 112 -11.52 5.73 -11.63
CA MET A 112 -10.40 5.70 -12.57
C MET A 112 -10.60 4.71 -13.71
N LYS A 113 -11.56 3.79 -13.57
CA LYS A 113 -11.86 2.70 -14.51
C LYS A 113 -10.67 1.81 -14.87
N SER A 114 -9.60 1.85 -14.07
CA SER A 114 -8.37 1.11 -14.31
C SER A 114 -7.49 1.16 -13.07
N ALA A 115 -7.07 -0.01 -12.59
CA ALA A 115 -6.05 -0.12 -11.55
C ALA A 115 -4.70 0.41 -12.06
N VAL A 116 -4.34 0.16 -13.33
CA VAL A 116 -3.14 0.76 -13.95
C VAL A 116 -3.19 2.29 -13.88
N ALA A 117 -4.36 2.91 -14.09
CA ALA A 117 -4.49 4.35 -13.95
C ALA A 117 -4.26 4.83 -12.50
N VAL A 118 -4.67 4.05 -11.50
CA VAL A 118 -4.37 4.33 -10.09
C VAL A 118 -2.87 4.19 -9.79
N SER A 119 -2.19 3.20 -10.36
CA SER A 119 -0.75 3.03 -10.10
C SER A 119 0.10 4.18 -10.65
N ASN A 120 -0.34 4.85 -11.72
CA ASN A 120 0.33 6.04 -12.26
C ASN A 120 0.43 7.18 -11.22
N PHE A 121 -0.36 7.15 -10.15
CA PHE A 121 -0.27 8.13 -9.07
C PHE A 121 1.09 8.09 -8.38
N LEU A 122 1.81 6.97 -8.38
CA LEU A 122 3.18 6.89 -7.85
C LEU A 122 4.10 7.94 -8.47
N LEU A 123 3.87 8.29 -9.74
CA LEU A 123 4.70 9.23 -10.51
C LEU A 123 4.22 10.69 -10.40
N MET A 124 3.22 10.98 -9.56
CA MET A 124 2.56 12.28 -9.50
C MET A 124 2.36 12.75 -8.07
N SER A 125 2.66 14.02 -7.80
CA SER A 125 2.40 14.67 -6.51
C SER A 125 1.78 16.07 -6.64
N GLU A 126 1.79 16.63 -7.86
CA GLU A 126 1.29 17.97 -8.14
C GLU A 126 -0.03 17.93 -8.90
N GLN A 127 -0.92 18.88 -8.59
CA GLN A 127 -2.25 18.97 -9.22
C GLN A 127 -2.19 19.04 -10.74
N ALA A 128 -1.20 19.74 -11.29
CA ALA A 128 -1.01 19.87 -12.74
C ALA A 128 -0.73 18.53 -13.42
N HIS A 129 -0.03 17.61 -12.75
CA HIS A 129 0.25 16.27 -13.27
C HIS A 129 -1.03 15.42 -13.33
N TYR A 130 -1.84 15.44 -12.27
CA TYR A 130 -3.15 14.78 -12.25
C TYR A 130 -4.08 15.32 -13.34
N GLN A 131 -4.18 16.65 -13.48
CA GLN A 131 -5.01 17.27 -14.51
C GLN A 131 -4.57 16.88 -15.92
N LYS A 132 -3.26 16.87 -16.17
CA LYS A 132 -2.70 16.42 -17.46
C LYS A 132 -3.01 14.95 -17.72
N PHE A 133 -2.84 14.09 -16.72
CA PHE A 133 -3.11 12.66 -16.82
C PHE A 133 -4.59 12.36 -17.08
N LEU A 134 -5.50 12.98 -16.33
CA LEU A 134 -6.95 12.82 -16.51
C LEU A 134 -7.42 13.36 -17.86
N LYS A 135 -6.86 14.49 -18.31
CA LYS A 135 -7.13 15.03 -19.64
C LYS A 135 -6.67 14.08 -20.73
N TYR A 136 -5.44 13.57 -20.65
CA TYR A 136 -4.90 12.62 -21.62
C TYR A 136 -5.75 11.34 -21.66
N SER A 137 -6.10 10.79 -20.49
CA SER A 137 -6.95 9.61 -20.37
C SER A 137 -8.31 9.81 -21.08
N LYS A 138 -8.91 10.99 -20.94
CA LYS A 138 -10.15 11.36 -21.63
C LYS A 138 -9.97 11.55 -23.13
N GLU A 139 -8.86 12.15 -23.57
CA GLU A 139 -8.56 12.34 -24.99
C GLU A 139 -8.27 11.01 -25.72
N SER A 140 -7.81 10.00 -24.98
CA SER A 140 -7.58 8.64 -25.48
C SER A 140 -8.80 7.70 -25.38
N GLU A 141 -9.96 8.18 -24.90
CA GLU A 141 -11.21 7.42 -24.99
C GLU A 141 -11.53 7.10 -26.47
N GLY A 142 -11.94 5.87 -26.75
CA GLY A 142 -12.20 5.38 -28.10
C GLY A 142 -10.96 4.92 -28.88
N GLU A 143 -9.73 5.03 -28.36
CA GLU A 143 -8.54 4.46 -29.02
C GLU A 143 -8.62 2.93 -29.12
N TYR A 144 -9.21 2.28 -28.12
CA TYR A 144 -9.40 0.82 -28.06
C TYR A 144 -10.87 0.47 -27.75
N PRO A 145 -11.79 0.59 -28.73
CA PRO A 145 -13.23 0.47 -28.49
C PRO A 145 -13.68 -0.87 -27.90
N GLU A 146 -12.99 -1.97 -28.26
CA GLU A 146 -13.31 -3.31 -27.73
C GLU A 146 -12.99 -3.41 -26.24
N TYR A 147 -11.85 -2.87 -25.82
CA TYR A 147 -11.45 -2.83 -24.42
C TYR A 147 -12.39 -1.90 -23.63
N GLU A 148 -12.67 -0.71 -24.16
CA GLU A 148 -13.55 0.26 -23.52
C GLU A 148 -14.97 -0.27 -23.33
N ALA A 149 -15.49 -1.05 -24.28
CA ALA A 149 -16.78 -1.71 -24.14
C ALA A 149 -16.81 -2.71 -22.97
N VAL A 150 -15.72 -3.45 -22.74
CA VAL A 150 -15.59 -4.36 -21.58
C VAL A 150 -15.49 -3.55 -20.30
N THR A 151 -14.63 -2.54 -20.25
CA THR A 151 -14.47 -1.64 -19.11
C THR A 151 -15.80 -1.00 -18.70
N ASN A 152 -16.52 -0.38 -19.64
CA ASN A 152 -17.79 0.28 -19.35
C ASN A 152 -18.84 -0.71 -18.82
N ARG A 153 -18.92 -1.93 -19.36
CA ARG A 153 -19.83 -2.98 -18.84
C ARG A 153 -19.47 -3.40 -17.41
N VAL A 154 -18.18 -3.51 -17.08
CA VAL A 154 -17.73 -3.81 -15.72
C VAL A 154 -18.06 -2.67 -14.78
N ILE A 155 -17.82 -1.42 -15.17
CA ILE A 155 -18.08 -0.21 -14.37
C ILE A 155 -19.57 -0.01 -14.09
N GLU A 156 -20.44 -0.21 -15.09
CA GLU A 156 -21.90 -0.19 -14.90
C GLU A 156 -22.32 -1.23 -13.85
N LYS A 157 -21.81 -2.46 -13.97
CA LYS A 157 -22.10 -3.54 -13.00
C LYS A 157 -21.52 -3.27 -11.61
N MET A 158 -20.35 -2.63 -11.50
CA MET A 158 -19.77 -2.22 -10.23
C MET A 158 -20.71 -1.22 -9.52
N LYS A 159 -21.20 -0.22 -10.24
CA LYS A 159 -22.16 0.75 -9.70
C LYS A 159 -23.41 0.06 -9.16
N ASP A 160 -24.00 -0.84 -9.95
CA ASP A 160 -25.25 -1.51 -9.59
C ASP A 160 -25.08 -2.53 -8.43
N SER A 161 -23.94 -3.22 -8.36
CA SER A 161 -23.72 -4.32 -7.42
C SER A 161 -23.04 -3.91 -6.13
N LEU A 162 -22.15 -2.92 -6.20
CA LEU A 162 -21.30 -2.47 -5.08
C LEU A 162 -21.69 -1.08 -4.58
N GLY A 163 -22.51 -0.33 -5.32
CA GLY A 163 -22.94 1.02 -4.92
C GLY A 163 -21.82 2.06 -5.00
N CYS A 164 -20.82 1.85 -5.87
CA CYS A 164 -19.64 2.70 -5.97
C CYS A 164 -19.99 4.18 -6.22
N GLN A 165 -19.21 5.06 -5.60
CA GLN A 165 -19.31 6.51 -5.75
C GLN A 165 -18.15 7.05 -6.59
N THR A 166 -18.42 8.11 -7.34
CA THR A 166 -17.38 8.82 -8.09
C THR A 166 -16.60 9.75 -7.16
N ILE A 167 -15.28 9.73 -7.23
CA ILE A 167 -14.40 10.70 -6.61
C ILE A 167 -14.22 11.88 -7.58
N GLU A 168 -14.85 13.02 -7.28
CA GLU A 168 -14.92 14.17 -8.19
C GLU A 168 -13.56 14.84 -8.42
N ASP A 169 -12.74 14.97 -7.38
CA ASP A 169 -11.38 15.50 -7.48
C ASP A 169 -10.39 14.48 -6.90
N VAL A 170 -9.82 13.68 -7.80
CA VAL A 170 -8.90 12.59 -7.45
C VAL A 170 -7.58 13.13 -6.89
N TYR A 171 -7.13 14.32 -7.33
CA TYR A 171 -5.94 14.94 -6.74
C TYR A 171 -6.23 15.35 -5.29
N GLN A 172 -7.33 16.08 -5.06
CA GLN A 172 -7.72 16.51 -3.72
C GLN A 172 -7.88 15.30 -2.78
N TYR A 173 -8.50 14.23 -3.29
CA TYR A 173 -8.66 12.99 -2.52
C TYR A 173 -7.31 12.34 -2.15
N VAL A 174 -6.49 11.99 -3.14
CA VAL A 174 -5.26 11.21 -2.91
C VAL A 174 -4.13 12.05 -2.29
N GLU A 175 -3.90 13.26 -2.79
CA GLU A 175 -2.76 14.09 -2.39
C GLU A 175 -3.02 14.94 -1.15
N VAL A 176 -4.28 15.20 -0.81
CA VAL A 176 -4.63 16.05 0.34
C VAL A 176 -5.36 15.22 1.40
N GLU A 177 -6.56 14.74 1.10
CA GLU A 177 -7.42 14.11 2.13
C GLU A 177 -6.82 12.83 2.72
N VAL A 178 -6.33 11.91 1.87
CA VAL A 178 -5.71 10.66 2.32
C VAL A 178 -4.45 10.95 3.16
N LYS A 179 -3.60 11.88 2.71
CA LYS A 179 -2.35 12.24 3.41
C LYS A 179 -2.63 12.96 4.73
N GLU A 180 -3.57 13.89 4.76
CA GLU A 180 -3.98 14.58 5.99
C GLU A 180 -4.60 13.62 6.99
N GLU A 181 -5.45 12.70 6.54
CA GLU A 181 -6.03 11.69 7.43
C GLU A 181 -4.97 10.77 8.01
N ARG A 182 -3.99 10.36 7.18
CA ARG A 182 -2.87 9.58 7.69
C ARG A 182 -2.03 10.36 8.69
N ALA A 183 -1.71 11.61 8.40
CA ALA A 183 -0.89 12.47 9.26
C ALA A 183 -1.50 12.66 10.67
N LYS A 184 -2.84 12.66 10.78
CA LYS A 184 -3.55 12.70 12.08
C LYS A 184 -3.33 11.45 12.94
N GLN A 185 -3.03 10.31 12.32
CA GLN A 185 -2.85 9.03 13.00
C GLN A 185 -1.39 8.73 13.33
N THR A 186 -0.44 9.34 12.62
CA THR A 186 1.00 9.08 12.79
C THR A 186 1.63 10.00 13.84
N VAL A 187 2.56 9.45 14.63
CA VAL A 187 3.40 10.21 15.57
C VAL A 187 4.83 10.43 15.06
N LEU A 188 5.25 9.67 14.05
CA LEU A 188 6.57 9.76 13.47
C LEU A 188 6.50 9.57 11.96
N ALA A 189 7.04 10.52 11.20
CA ALA A 189 7.14 10.39 9.75
C ALA A 189 8.26 9.41 9.36
N THR A 190 8.14 8.78 8.20
CA THR A 190 9.12 7.86 7.59
C THR A 190 9.36 8.24 6.13
N HIS A 191 10.45 7.77 5.54
CA HIS A 191 10.84 8.12 4.17
C HIS A 191 9.90 7.56 3.10
N ASP A 192 9.23 6.44 3.38
CA ASP A 192 8.17 5.86 2.55
C ASP A 192 6.86 6.67 2.56
N GLY A 193 6.76 7.73 3.36
CA GLY A 193 5.57 8.57 3.49
C GLY A 193 4.41 7.93 4.27
N LEU A 194 4.57 6.72 4.80
CA LEU A 194 3.51 6.00 5.52
C LEU A 194 3.45 6.38 7.00
N GLY A 195 4.58 6.71 7.61
CA GLY A 195 4.69 7.04 9.03
C GLY A 195 4.38 5.88 9.98
N VAL A 196 4.54 6.15 11.28
CA VAL A 196 4.31 5.19 12.37
C VAL A 196 3.22 5.73 13.29
N VAL A 197 2.23 4.89 13.59
CA VAL A 197 1.14 5.18 14.54
C VAL A 197 1.58 4.92 15.99
N PRO A 198 0.96 5.56 16.99
CA PRO A 198 1.31 5.34 18.39
C PRO A 198 0.91 3.92 18.83
N ILE A 199 1.84 3.19 19.45
CA ILE A 199 1.56 1.84 19.99
C ILE A 199 1.24 1.91 21.48
N ASN A 200 1.96 2.74 22.23
CA ASN A 200 1.87 2.74 23.70
C ASN A 200 1.39 4.07 24.31
N ASN A 201 0.71 4.93 23.55
CA ASN A 201 0.31 6.29 23.99
C ASN A 201 1.48 7.08 24.62
N THR A 202 2.71 6.75 24.24
CA THR A 202 3.91 7.30 24.87
C THR A 202 4.07 8.75 24.44
N THR A 203 3.85 9.70 25.34
CA THR A 203 4.05 11.15 25.10
C THR A 203 5.53 11.56 25.15
N GLY A 204 6.45 10.60 25.02
CA GLY A 204 7.88 10.83 25.04
C GLY A 204 8.34 11.52 23.76
N GLN A 205 9.42 12.28 23.85
CA GLN A 205 10.10 12.81 22.67
C GLN A 205 10.57 11.63 21.81
N GLN A 206 10.03 11.53 20.60
CA GLN A 206 10.42 10.50 19.66
C GLN A 206 11.78 10.87 19.07
N GLU A 207 12.76 9.99 19.23
CA GLU A 207 14.07 10.15 18.61
C GLU A 207 14.10 9.40 17.28
N ARG A 208 14.73 9.99 16.25
CA ARG A 208 14.96 9.29 14.98
C ARG A 208 16.42 8.90 14.87
N PHE A 209 16.65 7.67 14.46
CA PHE A 209 17.91 7.26 13.88
C PHE A 209 17.90 7.66 12.40
N GLN A 210 18.94 8.36 11.95
CA GLN A 210 19.03 8.83 10.58
C GLN A 210 19.49 7.67 9.69
N VAL A 211 18.56 7.14 8.90
CA VAL A 211 18.85 6.17 7.84
C VAL A 211 18.81 6.93 6.52
N GLU A 212 19.87 6.81 5.72
CA GLU A 212 20.00 7.49 4.44
C GLU A 212 20.24 6.49 3.32
N LYS A 213 19.81 6.84 2.11
CA LYS A 213 20.10 6.07 0.92
C LYS A 213 21.61 5.96 0.70
N ASP A 214 22.09 4.78 0.33
CA ASP A 214 23.49 4.51 -0.04
C ASP A 214 24.53 4.79 1.09
N VAL A 215 24.08 4.99 2.34
CA VAL A 215 24.95 5.17 3.51
C VAL A 215 24.79 3.97 4.43
N ALA A 216 25.86 3.19 4.60
CA ALA A 216 25.85 2.00 5.44
C ALA A 216 25.45 2.34 6.89
N VAL A 217 24.54 1.54 7.45
CA VAL A 217 24.10 1.69 8.83
C VAL A 217 25.17 1.16 9.78
N ASP A 218 25.62 1.97 10.72
CA ASP A 218 26.50 1.53 11.80
C ASP A 218 25.72 0.61 12.76
N LEU A 219 26.10 -0.68 12.76
CA LEU A 219 25.43 -1.70 13.55
C LEU A 219 25.57 -1.49 15.06
N GLU A 220 26.69 -0.96 15.54
CA GLU A 220 26.86 -0.70 16.98
C GLU A 220 25.94 0.44 17.43
N GLN A 221 25.84 1.49 16.61
CA GLN A 221 24.94 2.61 16.89
C GLN A 221 23.47 2.20 16.76
N ALA A 222 23.12 1.39 15.76
CA ALA A 222 21.76 0.88 15.59
C ALA A 222 21.34 -0.02 16.77
N GLU A 223 22.23 -0.90 17.25
CA GLU A 223 21.95 -1.74 18.41
C GLU A 223 21.78 -0.89 19.70
N ALA A 224 22.65 0.11 19.90
CA ALA A 224 22.53 1.05 21.01
C ALA A 224 21.22 1.87 20.94
N PHE A 225 20.77 2.23 19.74
CA PHE A 225 19.49 2.88 19.50
C PHE A 225 18.32 1.96 19.85
N PHE A 226 18.29 0.73 19.34
CA PHE A 226 17.23 -0.24 19.65
C PHE A 226 17.10 -0.59 21.14
N ALA A 227 18.20 -0.53 21.88
CA ALA A 227 18.20 -0.78 23.32
C ALA A 227 17.49 0.31 24.15
N ARG A 228 17.41 1.55 23.65
CA ARG A 228 16.88 2.70 24.42
C ARG A 228 15.69 3.41 23.79
N ALA A 229 15.53 3.33 22.47
CA ALA A 229 14.54 4.07 21.72
C ALA A 229 13.11 3.56 22.01
N PRO A 230 12.10 4.46 21.99
CA PRO A 230 10.69 4.06 22.00
C PRO A 230 10.35 3.06 20.88
N ILE A 231 9.25 2.33 21.02
CA ILE A 231 8.82 1.36 20.00
C ILE A 231 8.62 2.05 18.66
N GLU A 232 7.95 3.21 18.66
CA GLU A 232 7.61 3.95 17.45
C GLU A 232 8.88 4.40 16.68
N SER A 233 9.90 4.86 17.40
CA SER A 233 11.23 5.17 16.86
C SER A 233 11.92 3.97 16.20
N ARG A 234 11.78 2.78 16.79
CA ARG A 234 12.37 1.54 16.24
C ARG A 234 11.64 1.08 14.98
N LEU A 235 10.31 1.19 14.96
CA LEU A 235 9.51 0.88 13.78
C LEU A 235 9.81 1.83 12.61
N ALA A 236 10.01 3.11 12.89
CA ALA A 236 10.41 4.07 11.87
C ALA A 236 11.78 3.71 11.27
N PHE A 237 12.74 3.33 12.11
CA PHE A 237 14.02 2.83 11.62
C PHE A 237 13.85 1.59 10.72
N ILE A 238 13.00 0.62 11.10
CA ILE A 238 12.78 -0.60 10.31
C ILE A 238 12.20 -0.24 8.93
N ARG A 239 11.19 0.65 8.89
CA ARG A 239 10.61 1.15 7.62
C ARG A 239 11.65 1.85 6.76
N ASP A 240 12.40 2.78 7.34
CA ASP A 240 13.41 3.56 6.62
C ASP A 240 14.56 2.66 6.11
N ALA A 241 14.99 1.69 6.91
CA ALA A 241 16.01 0.72 6.52
C ALA A 241 15.53 -0.16 5.34
N GLN A 242 14.28 -0.59 5.36
CA GLN A 242 13.69 -1.34 4.27
C GLN A 242 13.53 -0.49 3.00
N PHE A 243 12.99 0.73 3.15
CA PHE A 243 12.74 1.65 2.04
C PHE A 243 14.01 1.97 1.24
N PHE A 244 15.16 2.06 1.92
CA PHE A 244 16.46 2.28 1.31
C PHE A 244 17.25 0.99 1.03
N TYR A 245 16.60 -0.18 1.05
CA TYR A 245 17.19 -1.48 0.71
C TYR A 245 18.33 -1.97 1.65
N HIS A 246 18.56 -1.30 2.78
CA HIS A 246 19.63 -1.69 3.71
C HIS A 246 19.46 -3.09 4.28
N THR A 247 18.22 -3.57 4.42
CA THR A 247 17.91 -4.95 4.82
C THR A 247 18.33 -5.99 3.80
N GLU A 248 18.41 -5.64 2.52
CA GLU A 248 18.93 -6.53 1.47
C GLU A 248 20.46 -6.45 1.39
N ASP A 249 21.00 -5.24 1.49
CA ASP A 249 22.43 -4.98 1.31
C ASP A 249 23.30 -5.43 2.48
N ASP A 250 22.77 -5.40 3.71
CA ASP A 250 23.51 -5.79 4.93
C ASP A 250 22.82 -6.94 5.69
N PRO A 251 23.33 -8.19 5.53
CA PRO A 251 22.85 -9.35 6.28
C PRO A 251 22.98 -9.21 7.81
N GLY A 252 23.93 -8.42 8.29
CA GLY A 252 24.11 -8.10 9.71
C GLY A 252 22.95 -7.25 10.23
N LEU A 253 22.62 -6.18 9.51
CA LEU A 253 21.48 -5.33 9.82
C LEU A 253 20.16 -6.13 9.74
N LYS A 254 19.98 -6.92 8.69
CA LYS A 254 18.80 -7.80 8.53
C LYS A 254 18.58 -8.69 9.76
N ARG A 255 19.62 -9.36 10.25
CA ARG A 255 19.52 -10.21 11.46
C ARG A 255 19.19 -9.40 12.71
N MET A 256 19.72 -8.18 12.83
CA MET A 256 19.43 -7.29 13.95
C MET A 256 17.96 -6.86 13.95
N ILE A 257 17.44 -6.43 12.79
CA ILE A 257 16.03 -6.06 12.62
C ILE A 257 15.13 -7.27 12.90
N LEU A 258 15.45 -8.45 12.36
CA LEU A 258 14.69 -9.68 12.62
C LEU A 258 14.56 -9.99 14.11
N LYS A 259 15.68 -9.88 14.85
CA LYS A 259 15.70 -10.05 16.31
C LYS A 259 14.84 -9.00 17.01
N GLU A 260 14.87 -7.76 16.54
CA GLU A 260 14.09 -6.67 17.13
C GLU A 260 12.59 -6.83 16.88
N MET A 261 12.18 -7.15 15.65
CA MET A 261 10.78 -7.44 15.30
C MET A 261 10.20 -8.57 16.15
N ARG A 262 10.96 -9.66 16.35
CA ARG A 262 10.56 -10.78 17.22
C ARG A 262 10.40 -10.35 18.68
N LYS A 263 11.25 -9.46 19.21
CA LYS A 263 11.06 -8.90 20.58
C LYS A 263 9.81 -8.05 20.68
N LEU A 264 9.45 -7.35 19.61
CA LEU A 264 8.24 -6.53 19.51
C LEU A 264 6.98 -7.38 19.23
N ASN A 265 7.10 -8.72 19.16
CA ASN A 265 6.02 -9.64 18.85
C ASN A 265 5.41 -9.44 17.44
N LEU A 266 6.24 -8.99 16.49
CA LEU A 266 5.91 -8.78 15.07
C LEU A 266 6.30 -10.02 14.26
N MET A 267 5.69 -11.16 14.60
CA MET A 267 6.12 -12.45 14.08
C MET A 267 5.91 -12.55 12.57
N GLU A 268 4.75 -12.10 12.07
CA GLU A 268 4.38 -12.18 10.65
C GLU A 268 5.24 -11.28 9.78
N GLU A 269 5.49 -10.05 10.25
CA GLU A 269 6.37 -9.11 9.58
C GLU A 269 7.83 -9.62 9.61
N SER A 270 8.24 -10.28 10.69
CA SER A 270 9.56 -10.91 10.78
C SER A 270 9.72 -12.09 9.80
N ASP A 271 8.66 -12.87 9.60
CA ASP A 271 8.64 -13.99 8.65
C ASP A 271 8.66 -13.49 7.19
N ARG A 272 8.13 -12.29 6.91
CA ARG A 272 8.27 -11.63 5.61
C ARG A 272 9.71 -11.20 5.36
N LEU A 273 10.36 -10.57 6.35
CA LEU A 273 11.78 -10.21 6.26
C LEU A 273 12.69 -11.44 6.08
N GLU A 274 12.38 -12.56 6.73
CA GLU A 274 13.19 -13.79 6.64
C GLU A 274 13.07 -14.48 5.27
N ARG A 275 11.94 -14.32 4.57
CA ARG A 275 11.67 -14.92 3.25
C ARG A 275 12.23 -14.13 2.07
N GLY A 276 12.17 -12.79 2.12
CA GLY A 276 12.95 -11.94 1.20
C GLY A 276 14.44 -12.12 1.44
#